data_AF-A0A4S8HLK9-F1
#
_entry.id   AF-A0A4S8HLK9-F1
#
_cell.length_a   1.000
_cell.length_b   1.000
_cell.length_c   1.000
_cell.angle_alpha   90.00
_cell.angle_beta   90.00
_cell.angle_gamma   90.00
#
_symmetry.space_group_name_H-M   'P 1'
#
loop_
_entity.id
_entity.type
_entity.pdbx_description
1 polymer ?
#
loop_
_entity_poly.entity_id
_entity_poly.type
_entity_poly.pdbx_seq_one_letter_code
_entity_poly.pdbx_strand_id
1 'polypeptide(L)'
;MEKIAALVFLIALICLIIGLIKPALFKALFKAKTSRKAVALTFGLVMIASVIVVGVVARPVSAADAAQEEIDQAMEEFIKEEEAKQKEAKQVKEEKPTSLTPEEAIKAIIQKELKGENNNDKPFLRDINVAMENNKAFVIINYNANENLTAHLTQVGIKSKMSDLYYKLYKSGQPIGAVSVCAYMTLTDKYGNKTDDIVYTTRLENEEAAKVNWSEDDSMVKNVILPKVWSTLFLHPALSED
;
A
#
# COMPACT_ATOMS: atom_id res chain seq x y z
N MET A 1 16.75 8.73 36.28
CA MET A 1 16.70 9.85 37.25
C MET A 1 15.77 10.96 36.77
N GLU A 2 15.83 11.36 35.49
CA GLU A 2 14.95 12.38 34.90
C GLU A 2 13.45 12.06 35.04
N LYS A 3 13.03 10.82 34.73
CA LYS A 3 11.64 10.37 34.90
C LYS A 3 11.14 10.49 36.35
N ILE A 4 12.02 10.28 37.34
CA ILE A 4 11.68 10.40 38.76
C ILE A 4 11.52 11.88 39.13
N ALA A 5 12.42 12.74 38.66
CA ALA A 5 12.32 14.18 38.90
C ALA A 5 11.07 14.80 38.26
N ALA A 6 10.73 14.40 37.02
CA ALA A 6 9.51 14.82 36.34
C ALA A 6 8.23 14.36 37.07
N LEU A 7 8.23 13.14 37.60
CA LEU A 7 7.11 12.61 38.38
C LEU A 7 6.94 13.35 39.70
N VAL A 8 8.04 13.67 40.40
CA VAL A 8 8.02 14.50 41.62
C VAL A 8 7.50 15.91 41.33
N PHE A 9 7.89 16.50 40.20
CA PHE A 9 7.40 17.81 39.75
C PHE A 9 5.87 17.81 39.53
N LEU A 10 5.35 16.80 38.81
CA LEU A 10 3.91 16.68 38.55
C LEU A 10 3.10 16.48 39.83
N ILE A 11 3.57 15.64 40.75
CA ILE A 11 2.92 15.45 42.05
C ILE A 11 2.93 16.76 42.84
N ALA A 12 4.06 17.48 42.88
CA ALA A 12 4.16 18.77 43.56
C ALA A 12 3.19 19.81 42.96
N LEU A 13 3.02 19.84 41.63
CA LEU A 13 2.08 20.71 40.95
C LEU A 13 0.61 20.39 41.30
N ILE A 14 0.25 19.11 41.28
CA ILE A 14 -1.10 18.66 41.65
C ILE A 14 -1.38 19.00 43.12
N CYS A 15 -0.44 18.72 44.02
CA CYS A 15 -0.56 19.07 45.44
C CYS A 15 -0.67 20.59 45.66
N LEU A 16 0.06 21.40 44.88
CA LEU A 16 -0.04 22.85 44.91
C LEU A 16 -1.47 23.32 44.52
N ILE A 17 -2.02 22.81 43.42
CA ILE A 17 -3.36 23.18 42.94
C ILE A 17 -4.43 22.79 43.98
N ILE A 18 -4.44 21.54 44.43
CA ILE A 18 -5.39 21.05 45.43
C ILE A 18 -5.25 21.83 46.74
N GLY A 19 -4.00 22.11 47.14
CA GLY A 19 -3.68 22.83 48.36
C GLY A 19 -4.08 24.30 48.36
N LEU A 20 -4.13 24.95 47.19
CA LEU A 20 -4.67 26.30 47.04
C LEU A 20 -6.20 26.32 47.13
N ILE A 21 -6.87 25.34 46.52
CA ILE A 21 -8.34 25.24 46.51
C ILE A 21 -8.86 24.83 47.91
N LYS A 22 -8.27 23.78 48.51
CA LYS A 22 -8.68 23.21 49.81
C LYS A 22 -7.46 22.95 50.71
N PRO A 23 -6.91 23.98 51.39
CA PRO A 23 -5.72 23.83 52.24
C PRO A 23 -5.95 22.92 53.46
N ALA A 24 -7.21 22.68 53.83
CA ALA A 24 -7.57 21.81 54.96
C ALA A 24 -7.18 20.34 54.77
N LEU A 25 -7.02 19.87 53.52
CA LEU A 25 -6.59 18.49 53.22
C LEU A 25 -5.14 18.23 53.67
N PHE A 26 -4.33 19.28 53.78
CA PHE A 26 -2.92 19.17 54.17
C PHE A 26 -2.66 19.40 55.66
N LYS A 27 -3.72 19.44 56.49
CA LYS A 27 -3.58 19.61 57.96
C LYS A 27 -2.75 18.51 58.61
N ALA A 28 -2.75 17.29 58.04
CA ALA A 28 -1.91 16.21 58.53
C ALA A 28 -0.42 16.43 58.25
N LEU A 29 -0.09 17.18 57.19
CA LEU A 29 1.28 17.43 56.76
C LEU A 29 1.88 18.68 57.42
N PHE A 30 1.05 19.67 57.76
CA PHE A 30 1.47 20.90 58.45
C PHE A 30 0.99 20.89 59.90
N LYS A 31 1.92 20.79 60.86
CA LYS A 31 1.62 20.91 62.30
C LYS A 31 1.10 22.31 62.72
N ALA A 32 1.21 23.30 61.83
CA ALA A 32 0.75 24.67 62.05
C ALA A 32 -0.54 24.97 61.25
N LYS A 33 -1.21 26.10 61.54
CA LYS A 33 -2.44 26.53 60.84
C LYS A 33 -2.21 26.58 59.33
N THR A 34 -2.75 25.60 58.60
CA THR A 34 -2.65 25.49 57.14
C THR A 34 -3.27 26.71 56.48
N SER A 35 -2.40 27.64 56.05
CA SER A 35 -2.79 28.78 55.24
C SER A 35 -2.42 28.52 53.79
N ARG A 36 -3.21 29.05 52.84
CA ARG A 36 -2.93 28.93 51.40
C ARG A 36 -1.52 29.41 51.05
N LYS A 37 -1.02 30.44 51.76
CA LYS A 37 0.34 30.98 51.60
C LYS A 37 1.43 29.99 51.99
N ALA A 38 1.25 29.26 53.10
CA ALA A 38 2.21 28.25 53.55
C ALA A 38 2.27 27.05 52.59
N VAL A 39 1.11 26.63 52.07
CA VAL A 39 1.01 25.56 51.07
C VAL A 39 1.65 25.98 49.75
N ALA A 40 1.39 27.21 49.29
CA ALA A 40 2.02 27.75 48.09
C ALA A 40 3.54 27.86 48.22
N LEU A 41 4.03 28.34 49.36
CA LEU A 41 5.46 28.49 49.62
C LEU A 41 6.18 27.14 49.60
N THR A 42 5.61 26.13 50.26
CA THR A 42 6.27 24.82 50.39
C THR A 42 6.29 24.03 49.09
N PHE A 43 5.14 23.85 48.42
CA PHE A 43 5.11 23.13 47.15
C PHE A 43 5.76 23.94 46.01
N GLY A 44 5.74 25.27 46.09
CA GLY A 44 6.48 26.14 45.17
C GLY A 44 8.00 25.96 45.29
N LEU A 45 8.52 25.89 46.52
CA LEU A 45 9.96 25.66 46.76
C LEU A 45 10.38 24.26 46.28
N VAL A 46 9.54 23.25 46.51
CA VAL A 46 9.77 21.89 45.99
C VAL A 46 9.79 21.86 44.46
N MET A 47 8.90 22.60 43.78
CA MET A 47 8.94 22.73 42.31
C MET A 47 10.24 23.40 41.83
N ILE A 48 10.66 24.51 42.44
CA ILE A 48 11.90 25.20 42.05
C ILE A 48 13.12 24.29 42.26
N ALA A 49 13.21 23.60 43.40
CA ALA A 49 14.28 22.65 43.67
C ALA A 49 14.30 21.50 42.66
N SER A 50 13.12 21.00 42.25
CA SER A 50 13.00 19.96 41.24
C SER A 50 13.54 20.41 39.87
N VAL A 51 13.25 21.65 39.45
CA VAL A 51 13.76 22.22 38.19
C VAL A 51 15.29 22.37 38.23
N ILE A 52 15.87 22.82 39.35
CA ILE A 52 17.33 22.95 39.50
C ILE A 52 18.01 21.58 39.41
N VAL A 53 17.45 20.54 40.06
CA VAL A 53 17.98 19.18 40.00
C VAL A 53 17.91 18.64 38.57
N VAL A 54 16.83 18.89 37.83
CA VAL A 54 16.73 18.52 36.41
C VAL A 54 17.78 19.27 35.59
N GLY A 55 17.97 20.57 35.80
CA GLY A 55 18.94 21.38 35.06
C GLY A 55 20.40 20.97 35.28
N VAL A 56 20.77 20.45 36.45
CA VAL A 56 22.13 19.97 36.74
C VAL A 56 22.36 18.54 36.22
N VAL A 57 21.32 17.72 36.18
CA VAL A 57 21.43 16.28 35.83
C VAL A 57 21.15 16.03 34.34
N ALA A 58 20.38 16.89 33.68
CA ALA A 58 20.07 16.75 32.26
C ALA A 58 21.35 16.83 31.43
N ARG A 59 21.65 15.73 30.74
CA ARG A 59 22.71 15.72 29.72
C ARG A 59 22.23 16.55 28.52
N PRO A 60 23.13 17.25 27.82
CA PRO A 60 22.76 17.90 26.56
C PRO A 60 22.24 16.82 25.60
N VAL A 61 21.01 17.00 25.12
CA VAL A 61 20.39 16.09 24.16
C VAL A 61 21.29 16.06 22.93
N SER A 62 21.87 14.90 22.66
CA SER A 62 22.69 14.69 21.47
C SER A 62 21.78 14.73 20.25
N ALA A 63 22.28 15.23 19.12
CA ALA A 63 21.57 15.16 17.84
C ALA A 63 21.18 13.72 17.47
N ALA A 64 21.89 12.72 17.99
CA ALA A 64 21.56 11.31 17.84
C ALA A 64 20.31 10.87 18.64
N ASP A 65 20.07 11.46 19.82
CA ASP A 65 18.91 11.11 20.65
C ASP A 65 17.63 11.75 20.10
N ALA A 66 17.73 12.97 19.56
CA ALA A 66 16.62 13.65 18.88
C ALA A 66 16.22 12.92 17.58
N ALA A 67 17.19 12.42 16.81
CA ALA A 67 16.92 11.63 15.61
C ALA A 67 16.27 10.28 15.93
N GLN A 68 16.63 9.65 17.07
CA GLN A 68 16.01 8.39 17.48
C GLN A 68 14.57 8.59 17.97
N GLU A 69 14.26 9.69 18.67
CA GLU A 69 12.88 10.00 19.07
C GLU A 69 11.98 10.29 17.86
N GLU A 70 12.48 10.92 16.80
CA GLU A 70 11.72 11.11 15.55
C GLU A 70 11.44 9.78 14.84
N ILE A 71 12.40 8.85 14.84
CA ILE A 71 12.24 7.50 14.27
C ILE A 71 11.23 6.69 15.07
N ASP A 72 11.31 6.73 16.40
CA ASP A 72 10.41 5.98 17.28
C ASP A 72 8.96 6.51 17.19
N GLN A 73 8.77 7.83 17.05
CA GLN A 73 7.45 8.44 16.83
C GLN A 73 6.87 8.09 15.44
N ALA A 74 7.68 8.13 14.38
CA ALA A 74 7.24 7.73 13.04
C ALA A 74 6.87 6.24 12.98
N MET A 75 7.60 5.38 13.70
CA MET A 75 7.32 3.95 13.75
C MET A 75 6.06 3.64 14.58
N GLU A 76 5.80 4.39 15.66
CA GLU A 76 4.57 4.24 16.45
C GLU A 76 3.32 4.74 15.69
N GLU A 77 3.47 5.79 14.87
CA GLU A 77 2.41 6.27 13.98
C GLU A 77 2.11 5.27 12.86
N PHE A 78 3.15 4.66 12.27
CA PHE A 78 3.01 3.60 11.27
C PHE A 78 2.30 2.34 11.84
N ILE A 79 2.65 1.93 13.07
CA ILE A 79 2.00 0.79 13.74
C ILE A 79 0.53 1.11 14.06
N LYS A 80 0.20 2.34 14.48
CA LYS A 80 -1.20 2.75 14.71
C LYS A 80 -2.00 2.80 13.40
N GLU A 81 -1.39 3.19 12.29
CA GLU A 81 -2.06 3.18 10.98
C GLU A 81 -2.28 1.76 10.44
N GLU A 82 -1.33 0.84 10.63
CA GLU A 82 -1.51 -0.58 10.31
C GLU A 82 -2.54 -1.27 11.19
N GLU A 83 -2.56 -1.00 12.51
CA GLU A 83 -3.56 -1.56 13.42
C GLU A 83 -4.98 -1.01 13.13
N ALA A 84 -5.09 0.24 12.66
CA ALA A 84 -6.36 0.81 12.20
C ALA A 84 -6.85 0.12 10.91
N LYS A 85 -5.96 -0.12 9.93
CA LYS A 85 -6.28 -0.85 8.69
C LYS A 85 -6.62 -2.33 8.96
N GLN A 86 -6.00 -2.98 9.94
CA GLN A 86 -6.36 -4.35 10.32
C GLN A 86 -7.65 -4.46 11.13
N LYS A 87 -8.04 -3.41 11.89
CA LYS A 87 -9.32 -3.38 12.61
C LYS A 87 -10.50 -3.09 11.67
N GLU A 88 -10.33 -2.27 10.63
CA GLU A 88 -11.34 -2.11 9.57
C GLU A 88 -11.54 -3.38 8.73
N ALA A 89 -10.52 -4.22 8.56
CA ALA A 89 -10.64 -5.50 7.87
C ALA A 89 -11.35 -6.61 8.68
N LYS A 90 -11.62 -6.41 9.98
CA LYS A 90 -12.22 -7.42 10.88
C LYS A 90 -13.64 -7.09 11.38
N GLN A 91 -14.22 -5.94 11.04
CA GLN A 91 -15.59 -5.56 11.42
C GLN A 91 -16.60 -5.49 10.27
N VAL A 92 -16.31 -6.08 9.12
CA VAL A 92 -17.31 -6.30 8.05
C VAL A 92 -17.56 -7.79 7.91
N LYS A 93 -18.34 -8.36 8.85
CA LYS A 93 -18.96 -9.66 8.65
C LYS A 93 -20.19 -9.85 9.53
N GLU A 94 -21.26 -9.11 9.24
CA GLU A 94 -22.63 -9.61 9.45
C GLU A 94 -23.68 -8.89 8.59
N GLU A 95 -23.41 -8.76 7.29
CA GLU A 95 -24.46 -8.77 6.28
C GLU A 95 -23.98 -9.73 5.19
N LYS A 96 -24.84 -10.63 4.71
CA LYS A 96 -24.49 -11.65 3.70
C LYS A 96 -23.72 -10.98 2.55
N PRO A 97 -22.42 -11.32 2.32
CA PRO A 97 -21.74 -10.81 1.16
C PRO A 97 -22.34 -11.54 -0.03
N THR A 98 -22.90 -10.78 -0.97
CA THR A 98 -23.00 -11.24 -2.35
C THR A 98 -21.57 -11.52 -2.79
N SER A 99 -21.12 -12.77 -2.69
CA SER A 99 -19.80 -13.17 -3.17
C SER A 99 -19.77 -12.87 -4.66
N LEU A 100 -18.91 -11.94 -5.09
CA LEU A 100 -18.65 -11.74 -6.52
C LEU A 100 -18.40 -13.10 -7.14
N THR A 101 -19.09 -13.39 -8.23
CA THR A 101 -18.85 -14.62 -8.98
C THR A 101 -17.39 -14.62 -9.46
N PRO A 102 -16.76 -15.79 -9.68
CA PRO A 102 -15.38 -15.85 -10.21
C PRO A 102 -15.19 -15.01 -11.48
N GLU A 103 -16.22 -14.99 -12.33
CA GLU A 103 -16.26 -14.16 -13.54
C GLU A 103 -16.16 -12.66 -13.23
N GLU A 104 -16.96 -12.15 -12.29
CA GLU A 104 -16.95 -10.74 -11.89
C GLU A 104 -15.64 -10.37 -11.21
N ALA A 105 -15.08 -11.27 -10.39
CA ALA A 105 -13.78 -11.05 -9.75
C ALA A 105 -12.65 -10.92 -10.78
N ILE A 106 -12.63 -11.77 -11.81
CA ILE A 106 -11.68 -11.69 -12.93
C ILE A 106 -11.84 -10.37 -13.68
N LYS A 107 -13.08 -10.01 -14.05
CA LYS A 107 -13.36 -8.74 -14.75
C LYS A 107 -12.90 -7.54 -13.92
N ALA A 108 -13.14 -7.55 -12.60
CA ALA A 108 -12.72 -6.47 -11.71
C ALA A 108 -11.18 -6.32 -11.64
N ILE A 109 -10.43 -7.42 -11.61
CA ILE A 109 -8.95 -7.39 -11.66
C ILE A 109 -8.47 -6.73 -12.95
N ILE A 110 -9.03 -7.14 -14.09
CA ILE A 110 -8.64 -6.64 -15.41
C ILE A 110 -9.02 -5.16 -15.57
N GLN A 111 -10.24 -4.78 -15.17
CA GLN A 111 -10.70 -3.39 -15.22
C GLN A 111 -9.87 -2.48 -14.33
N LYS A 112 -9.47 -2.94 -13.15
CA LYS A 112 -8.57 -2.20 -12.27
C LYS A 112 -7.20 -2.01 -12.92
N GLU A 113 -6.69 -3.04 -13.59
CA GLU A 113 -5.37 -3.00 -14.21
C GLU A 113 -5.31 -2.15 -15.48
N LEU A 114 -6.35 -2.20 -16.29
CA LEU A 114 -6.46 -1.50 -17.57
C LEU A 114 -7.31 -0.23 -17.44
N LYS A 115 -7.29 0.40 -16.27
CA LYS A 115 -7.96 1.69 -16.04
C LYS A 115 -7.16 2.83 -16.69
N GLY A 116 -7.87 3.79 -17.26
CA GLY A 116 -7.28 4.99 -17.85
C GLY A 116 -7.03 4.84 -19.35
N GLU A 117 -6.12 5.66 -19.85
CA GLU A 117 -5.88 5.82 -21.28
C GLU A 117 -4.41 5.54 -21.63
N ASN A 118 -4.19 5.05 -22.84
CA ASN A 118 -2.86 4.90 -23.41
C ASN A 118 -2.31 6.25 -23.88
N ASN A 119 -1.08 6.27 -24.38
CA ASN A 119 -0.43 7.48 -24.89
C ASN A 119 -0.92 7.97 -26.28
N ASN A 120 -2.07 7.46 -26.73
CA ASN A 120 -2.76 7.84 -27.97
C ASN A 120 -4.22 8.23 -27.67
N ASP A 121 -4.51 8.65 -26.42
CA ASP A 121 -5.81 9.12 -25.93
C ASP A 121 -6.95 8.08 -26.13
N LYS A 122 -6.62 6.79 -26.10
CA LYS A 122 -7.59 5.69 -26.16
C LYS A 122 -7.65 4.98 -24.81
N PRO A 123 -8.83 4.51 -24.36
CA PRO A 123 -8.93 3.73 -23.14
C PRO A 123 -8.06 2.48 -23.26
N PHE A 124 -7.30 2.13 -22.21
CA PHE A 124 -6.49 0.92 -22.21
C PHE A 124 -7.38 -0.30 -22.46
N LEU A 125 -8.47 -0.44 -21.70
CA LEU A 125 -9.39 -1.54 -21.88
C LEU A 125 -10.29 -1.33 -23.11
N ARG A 126 -10.30 -2.32 -24.02
CA ARG A 126 -11.18 -2.33 -25.20
C ARG A 126 -12.37 -3.26 -24.99
N ASP A 127 -12.11 -4.50 -24.59
CA ASP A 127 -13.15 -5.51 -24.35
C ASP A 127 -12.63 -6.64 -23.43
N ILE A 128 -13.54 -7.26 -22.68
CA ILE A 128 -13.25 -8.43 -21.84
C ILE A 128 -14.33 -9.48 -22.08
N ASN A 129 -13.92 -10.64 -22.58
CA ASN A 129 -14.77 -11.82 -22.62
C ASN A 129 -14.29 -12.83 -21.57
N VAL A 130 -15.19 -13.30 -20.72
CA VAL A 130 -14.92 -14.38 -19.78
C VAL A 130 -15.99 -15.43 -19.98
N ALA A 131 -15.58 -16.63 -20.38
CA ALA A 131 -16.45 -17.79 -20.50
C ALA A 131 -16.10 -18.80 -19.40
N MET A 132 -17.12 -19.36 -18.75
CA MET A 132 -16.95 -20.40 -17.74
C MET A 132 -17.27 -21.76 -18.34
N GLU A 133 -16.30 -22.67 -18.35
CA GLU A 133 -16.49 -24.06 -18.78
C GLU A 133 -15.87 -25.00 -17.74
N ASN A 134 -16.63 -26.02 -17.30
CA ASN A 134 -16.17 -26.99 -16.30
C ASN A 134 -15.54 -26.35 -15.04
N ASN A 135 -16.15 -25.27 -14.56
CA ASN A 135 -15.67 -24.48 -13.42
C ASN A 135 -14.28 -23.84 -13.62
N LYS A 136 -13.83 -23.69 -14.86
CA LYS A 136 -12.63 -22.93 -15.24
C LYS A 136 -13.01 -21.74 -16.13
N ALA A 137 -12.31 -20.63 -15.96
CA ALA A 137 -12.51 -19.39 -16.71
C ALA A 137 -11.57 -19.32 -17.91
N PHE A 138 -12.15 -19.08 -19.09
CA PHE A 138 -11.44 -18.81 -20.34
C PHE A 138 -11.59 -17.33 -20.65
N VAL A 139 -10.50 -16.59 -20.56
CA VAL A 139 -10.48 -15.13 -20.56
C VAL A 139 -9.86 -14.64 -21.87
N ILE A 140 -10.53 -13.71 -22.54
CA ILE A 140 -9.97 -12.95 -23.67
C ILE A 140 -9.96 -11.48 -23.28
N ILE A 141 -8.78 -10.87 -23.32
CA ILE A 141 -8.55 -9.48 -22.95
C ILE A 141 -8.11 -8.72 -24.19
N ASN A 142 -8.91 -7.76 -24.63
CA ASN A 142 -8.57 -6.85 -25.72
C ASN A 142 -8.20 -5.49 -25.12
N TYR A 143 -7.02 -4.98 -25.42
CA TYR A 143 -6.55 -3.71 -24.88
C TYR A 143 -5.81 -2.87 -25.94
N ASN A 144 -5.88 -1.55 -25.84
CA ASN A 144 -5.12 -0.64 -26.69
C ASN A 144 -3.73 -0.43 -26.09
N ALA A 145 -2.68 -0.78 -26.83
CA ALA A 145 -1.30 -0.67 -26.36
C ALA A 145 -0.76 0.76 -26.47
N ASN A 146 0.30 1.04 -25.70
CA ASN A 146 1.10 2.25 -25.88
C ASN A 146 2.00 2.11 -27.09
N GLU A 147 2.16 3.19 -27.84
CA GLU A 147 3.13 3.30 -28.93
C GLU A 147 4.43 3.92 -28.41
N ASN A 148 5.56 3.24 -28.58
CA ASN A 148 6.86 3.76 -28.13
C ASN A 148 7.71 4.26 -29.30
N LEU A 149 8.87 4.84 -28.99
CA LEU A 149 9.80 5.43 -29.98
C LEU A 149 10.20 4.49 -31.13
N THR A 150 10.22 3.17 -30.88
CA THR A 150 10.56 2.16 -31.89
C THR A 150 9.61 0.96 -31.80
N ALA A 151 9.52 0.18 -32.88
CA ALA A 151 8.74 -1.06 -32.90
C ALA A 151 9.19 -2.06 -31.81
N HIS A 152 10.52 -2.19 -31.61
CA HIS A 152 11.08 -3.03 -30.55
C HIS A 152 10.62 -2.57 -29.15
N LEU A 153 10.76 -1.28 -28.82
CA LEU A 153 10.33 -0.75 -27.52
C LEU A 153 8.82 -0.88 -27.32
N THR A 154 8.05 -0.76 -28.40
CA THR A 154 6.60 -0.98 -28.40
C THR A 154 6.30 -2.44 -28.05
N GLN A 155 6.97 -3.38 -28.72
CA GLN A 155 6.82 -4.81 -28.45
C GLN A 155 7.22 -5.17 -27.02
N VAL A 156 8.31 -4.60 -26.49
CA VAL A 156 8.73 -4.78 -25.09
C VAL A 156 7.68 -4.26 -24.11
N GLY A 157 7.13 -3.07 -24.37
CA GLY A 157 6.04 -2.50 -23.57
C GLY A 157 4.78 -3.37 -23.57
N ILE A 158 4.41 -3.90 -24.74
CA ILE A 158 3.31 -4.86 -24.90
C ILE A 158 3.56 -6.13 -24.07
N LYS A 159 4.74 -6.76 -24.24
CA LYS A 159 5.12 -7.97 -23.49
C LYS A 159 5.05 -7.74 -21.99
N SER A 160 5.59 -6.61 -21.51
CA SER A 160 5.54 -6.25 -20.09
C SER A 160 4.11 -6.13 -19.57
N LYS A 161 3.22 -5.46 -20.29
CA LYS A 161 1.80 -5.33 -19.90
C LYS A 161 1.07 -6.68 -19.93
N MET A 162 1.34 -7.52 -20.92
CA MET A 162 0.79 -8.89 -20.98
C MET A 162 1.26 -9.72 -19.78
N SER A 163 2.54 -9.67 -19.42
CA SER A 163 3.08 -10.32 -18.23
C SER A 163 2.38 -9.87 -16.96
N ASP A 164 2.17 -8.56 -16.77
CA ASP A 164 1.45 -8.04 -15.60
C ASP A 164 0.03 -8.61 -15.50
N LEU A 165 -0.70 -8.71 -16.62
CA LEU A 165 -2.05 -9.26 -16.67
C LEU A 165 -2.08 -10.75 -16.31
N TYR A 166 -1.20 -11.55 -16.92
CA TYR A 166 -1.07 -12.97 -16.60
C TYR A 166 -0.71 -13.16 -15.13
N TYR A 167 0.29 -12.44 -14.64
CA TYR A 167 0.74 -12.50 -13.26
C TYR A 167 -0.42 -12.22 -12.29
N LYS A 168 -1.16 -11.13 -12.49
CA LYS A 168 -2.28 -10.74 -11.62
C LYS A 168 -3.41 -11.77 -11.65
N LEU A 169 -3.76 -12.29 -12.82
CA LEU A 169 -4.83 -13.27 -12.94
C LEU A 169 -4.46 -14.62 -12.32
N TYR A 170 -3.28 -15.16 -12.61
CA TYR A 170 -2.89 -16.46 -12.09
C TYR A 170 -2.54 -16.43 -10.60
N LYS A 171 -2.08 -15.31 -10.03
CA LYS A 171 -1.92 -15.14 -8.57
C LYS A 171 -3.23 -14.80 -7.83
N SER A 172 -4.33 -14.53 -8.53
CA SER A 172 -5.58 -14.09 -7.89
C SER A 172 -6.34 -15.19 -7.15
N GLY A 173 -5.95 -16.46 -7.33
CA GLY A 173 -6.68 -17.61 -6.79
C GLY A 173 -7.99 -17.94 -7.54
N GLN A 174 -8.29 -17.24 -8.64
CA GLN A 174 -9.44 -17.53 -9.48
C GLN A 174 -9.21 -18.80 -10.31
N PRO A 175 -10.27 -19.55 -10.67
CA PRO A 175 -10.13 -20.81 -11.39
C PRO A 175 -9.87 -20.57 -12.88
N ILE A 176 -8.70 -20.07 -13.23
CA ILE A 176 -8.34 -19.76 -14.62
C ILE A 176 -8.04 -21.05 -15.40
N GLY A 177 -8.72 -21.25 -16.52
CA GLY A 177 -8.42 -22.29 -17.51
C GLY A 177 -7.43 -21.81 -18.56
N ALA A 178 -7.68 -20.63 -19.14
CA ALA A 178 -6.76 -20.01 -20.09
C ALA A 178 -6.96 -18.49 -20.12
N VAL A 179 -5.91 -17.76 -20.47
CA VAL A 179 -5.99 -16.33 -20.74
C VAL A 179 -5.36 -16.05 -22.09
N SER A 180 -6.10 -15.38 -22.97
CA SER A 180 -5.59 -14.79 -24.21
C SER A 180 -5.57 -13.27 -24.04
N VAL A 181 -4.45 -12.63 -24.37
CA VAL A 181 -4.31 -11.18 -24.34
C VAL A 181 -3.98 -10.66 -25.73
N CYS A 182 -4.79 -9.74 -26.23
CA CYS A 182 -4.69 -9.13 -27.55
C CYS A 182 -4.42 -7.63 -27.41
N ALA A 183 -3.25 -7.20 -27.89
CA ALA A 183 -2.88 -5.79 -28.00
C ALA A 183 -3.34 -5.23 -29.34
N TYR A 184 -4.01 -4.08 -29.31
CA TYR A 184 -4.42 -3.29 -30.46
C TYR A 184 -3.59 -2.01 -30.56
N MET A 185 -3.31 -1.58 -31.80
CA MET A 185 -2.72 -0.28 -32.08
C MET A 185 -3.33 0.34 -33.33
N THR A 186 -3.21 1.67 -33.44
CA THR A 186 -3.53 2.38 -34.69
C THR A 186 -2.35 2.19 -35.65
N LEU A 187 -2.57 1.46 -36.74
CA LEU A 187 -1.58 1.29 -37.80
C LEU A 187 -1.85 2.30 -38.92
N THR A 188 -0.78 2.80 -39.55
CA THR A 188 -0.87 3.66 -40.73
C THR A 188 -0.32 2.90 -41.92
N ASP A 189 -1.11 2.73 -42.98
CA ASP A 189 -0.65 2.07 -44.20
C ASP A 189 0.28 2.97 -45.03
N LYS A 190 0.85 2.43 -46.11
CA LYS A 190 1.74 3.18 -47.03
C LYS A 190 1.06 4.36 -47.74
N TYR A 191 -0.26 4.46 -47.68
CA TYR A 191 -1.06 5.53 -48.26
C TYR A 191 -1.52 6.55 -47.21
N GLY A 192 -1.17 6.35 -45.93
CA GLY A 192 -1.56 7.23 -44.83
C GLY A 192 -2.91 6.91 -44.19
N ASN A 193 -3.58 5.82 -44.58
CA ASN A 193 -4.85 5.42 -43.96
C ASN A 193 -4.59 4.83 -42.58
N LYS A 194 -5.36 5.26 -41.59
CA LYS A 194 -5.28 4.78 -40.20
C LYS A 194 -6.35 3.74 -39.91
N THR A 195 -5.95 2.63 -39.31
CA THR A 195 -6.85 1.55 -38.90
C THR A 195 -6.40 0.95 -37.58
N ASP A 196 -7.35 0.63 -36.71
CA ASP A 196 -7.05 -0.08 -35.46
C ASP A 196 -7.02 -1.58 -35.73
N ASP A 197 -5.86 -2.20 -35.50
CA ASP A 197 -5.70 -3.63 -35.71
C ASP A 197 -4.97 -4.30 -34.53
N ILE A 198 -5.13 -5.61 -34.42
CA ILE A 198 -4.37 -6.45 -33.51
C ILE A 198 -2.91 -6.39 -33.96
N VAL A 199 -2.01 -6.16 -33.02
CA VAL A 199 -0.56 -6.18 -33.29
C VAL A 199 0.17 -7.31 -32.59
N TYR A 200 -0.40 -7.84 -31.51
CA TYR A 200 0.20 -8.93 -30.76
C TYR A 200 -0.89 -9.68 -29.99
N THR A 201 -0.97 -11.00 -30.19
CA THR A 201 -1.78 -11.91 -29.37
C THR A 201 -0.90 -12.95 -28.70
N THR A 202 -1.05 -13.08 -27.38
CA THR A 202 -0.46 -14.17 -26.60
C THR A 202 -1.55 -14.98 -25.91
N ARG A 203 -1.20 -16.20 -25.51
CA ARG A 203 -2.07 -17.08 -24.73
C ARG A 203 -1.27 -17.88 -23.71
N LEU A 204 -1.75 -17.92 -22.48
CA LEU A 204 -1.22 -18.74 -21.41
C LEU A 204 -2.31 -19.69 -20.90
N GLU A 205 -2.09 -20.98 -21.11
CA GLU A 205 -2.93 -22.07 -20.61
C GLU A 205 -2.62 -22.38 -19.14
N ASN A 206 -3.61 -22.84 -18.38
CA ASN A 206 -3.44 -23.21 -16.97
C ASN A 206 -2.39 -24.31 -16.78
N GLU A 207 -2.28 -25.25 -17.72
CA GLU A 207 -1.32 -26.35 -17.66
C GLU A 207 0.13 -25.86 -17.67
N GLU A 208 0.44 -24.82 -18.45
CA GLU A 208 1.77 -24.20 -18.48
C GLU A 208 1.95 -23.25 -17.28
N ALA A 209 0.91 -22.49 -16.93
CA ALA A 209 0.92 -21.63 -15.75
C ALA A 209 1.16 -22.42 -14.45
N ALA A 210 0.66 -23.66 -14.34
CA ALA A 210 0.86 -24.52 -13.18
C ALA A 210 2.31 -24.96 -12.98
N LYS A 211 3.15 -24.90 -14.02
CA LYS A 211 4.59 -25.23 -13.94
C LYS A 211 5.45 -24.03 -13.51
N VAL A 212 4.89 -22.82 -13.50
CA VAL A 212 5.60 -21.60 -13.14
C VAL A 212 5.86 -21.57 -11.63
N ASN A 213 7.08 -21.23 -11.21
CA ASN A 213 7.39 -20.95 -9.81
C ASN A 213 6.87 -19.56 -9.41
N TRP A 214 5.62 -19.46 -8.97
CA TRP A 214 5.00 -18.20 -8.54
C TRP A 214 5.52 -17.65 -7.21
N SER A 215 6.38 -18.40 -6.51
CA SER A 215 7.04 -17.96 -5.26
C SER A 215 8.37 -17.25 -5.51
N GLU A 216 8.87 -17.27 -6.75
CA GLU A 216 10.04 -16.51 -7.17
C GLU A 216 9.78 -15.00 -7.10
N ASP A 217 10.85 -14.21 -7.17
CA ASP A 217 10.75 -12.75 -7.24
C ASP A 217 9.80 -12.28 -8.37
N ASP A 218 8.96 -11.30 -8.05
CA ASP A 218 7.93 -10.77 -8.94
C ASP A 218 8.50 -10.25 -10.27
N SER A 219 9.68 -9.62 -10.24
CA SER A 219 10.35 -9.14 -11.46
C SER A 219 10.83 -10.32 -12.30
N MET A 220 11.40 -11.35 -11.66
CA MET A 220 11.84 -12.55 -12.35
C MET A 220 10.68 -13.29 -13.04
N VAL A 221 9.55 -13.47 -12.34
CA VAL A 221 8.36 -14.09 -12.91
C VAL A 221 7.88 -13.31 -14.12
N LYS A 222 7.69 -12.00 -13.99
CA LYS A 222 7.08 -11.17 -15.02
C LYS A 222 7.99 -10.91 -16.22
N ASN A 223 9.27 -10.63 -16.00
CA ASN A 223 10.16 -10.17 -17.05
C ASN A 223 10.91 -11.31 -17.75
N VAL A 224 11.03 -12.48 -17.11
CA VAL A 224 11.86 -13.57 -17.62
C VAL A 224 11.09 -14.88 -17.77
N ILE A 225 10.28 -15.27 -16.79
CA ILE A 225 9.59 -16.58 -16.83
C ILE A 225 8.37 -16.51 -17.74
N LEU A 226 7.39 -15.64 -17.46
CA LEU A 226 6.14 -15.58 -18.22
C LEU A 226 6.35 -15.40 -19.73
N PRO A 227 7.26 -14.53 -20.21
CA PRO A 227 7.51 -14.37 -21.63
C PRO A 227 8.02 -15.61 -22.37
N LYS A 228 8.55 -16.60 -21.63
CA LYS A 228 9.04 -17.88 -22.17
C LYS A 228 8.00 -19.00 -22.11
N VAL A 229 6.91 -18.80 -21.37
CA VAL A 229 5.93 -19.86 -21.06
C VAL A 229 4.63 -19.65 -21.85
N TRP A 230 4.22 -18.42 -22.12
CA TRP A 230 3.05 -18.21 -22.98
C TRP A 230 3.36 -18.57 -24.43
N SER A 231 2.31 -18.86 -25.19
CA SER A 231 2.36 -18.98 -26.65
C SER A 231 2.09 -17.64 -27.30
N THR A 232 2.87 -17.28 -28.33
CA THR A 232 2.53 -16.17 -29.23
C THR A 232 1.65 -16.72 -30.35
N LEU A 233 0.39 -16.29 -30.41
CA LEU A 233 -0.56 -16.73 -31.43
C LEU A 233 -0.50 -15.85 -32.69
N PHE A 234 -0.15 -14.58 -32.51
CA PHE A 234 -0.04 -13.62 -33.59
C PHE A 234 0.93 -12.50 -33.23
N LEU A 235 1.76 -12.09 -34.18
CA LEU A 235 2.61 -10.91 -34.12
C LEU A 235 2.53 -10.21 -35.47
N HIS A 236 2.07 -8.97 -35.48
CA HIS A 236 1.93 -8.21 -36.71
C HIS A 236 3.32 -7.81 -37.27
N PRO A 237 3.54 -7.83 -38.60
CA PRO A 237 4.84 -7.50 -39.20
C PRO A 237 5.39 -6.11 -38.83
N ALA A 238 4.51 -5.14 -38.57
CA ALA A 238 4.91 -3.82 -38.09
C ALA A 238 5.64 -3.83 -36.73
N LEU A 239 5.57 -4.94 -35.97
CA LEU A 239 6.27 -5.16 -34.71
C LEU A 239 7.32 -6.28 -34.79
N SER A 240 7.50 -6.94 -35.94
CA SER A 240 8.62 -7.86 -36.14
C SER A 240 9.87 -7.05 -36.47
N GLU A 241 11.01 -7.45 -35.90
CA GLU A 241 12.30 -6.98 -36.38
C GLU A 241 12.56 -7.61 -37.76
N ASP A 242 12.97 -6.80 -38.73
CA ASP A 242 13.62 -7.26 -39.96
C ASP A 242 15.03 -7.80 -39.65
#